data_AF-Q9X6Z4-F1
#
_entry.id   AF-Q9X6Z4-F1
#
_cell.length_a   1.000
_cell.length_b   1.000
_cell.length_c   1.000
_cell.angle_alpha   90.00
_cell.angle_beta   90.00
_cell.angle_gamma   90.00
#
_symmetry.space_group_name_H-M   'P 1'
#
loop_
_entity.id
_entity.type
_entity.pdbx_description
1 polymer ?
#
loop_
_entity_poly.entity_id
_entity_poly.type
_entity_poly.pdbx_seq_one_letter_code
_entity_poly.pdbx_strand_id
1 'polypeptide(L)' 'MKWSELSIHTKNEEVEAISNILHEAGASGVVIEDSAEFANAREDQYGEIYALNEEDFPKMASLLKL' A
#
# COMPACT_ATOMS: atom_id res chain seq x y z
N MET A 1 21.64 6.85 11.41
CA MET A 1 20.47 6.11 11.93
C MET A 1 20.32 4.83 11.12
N LYS A 2 19.96 3.70 11.74
CA LYS A 2 19.69 2.44 11.03
C LYS A 2 18.18 2.28 10.96
N TRP A 3 17.60 2.51 9.78
CA TRP A 3 16.21 2.16 9.50
C TRP A 3 16.21 0.81 8.78
N SER A 4 15.17 0.02 9.04
CA SER A 4 14.94 -1.25 8.37
C SER A 4 13.61 -1.14 7.65
N GLU A 5 13.62 -1.38 6.35
CA GLU A 5 12.40 -1.50 5.54
C GLU A 5 11.80 -2.89 5.77
N LEU A 6 10.49 -2.96 5.98
CA LEU A 6 9.75 -4.22 6.05
C LEU A 6 8.56 -4.15 5.10
N SER A 7 8.41 -5.19 4.27
CA SER A 7 7.31 -5.33 3.32
C SER A 7 6.51 -6.59 3.61
N ILE A 8 5.22 -6.45 3.91
CA ILE A 8 4.33 -7.57 4.30
C ILE A 8 3.18 -7.66 3.30
N HIS A 9 3.05 -8.81 2.62
CA HIS A 9 1.88 -9.11 1.80
C HIS A 9 0.81 -9.78 2.66
N THR A 10 -0.39 -9.21 2.65
CA THR A 10 -1.51 -9.67 3.48
C THR A 10 -2.84 -9.51 2.74
N LYS A 11 -3.93 -10.00 3.34
CA LYS A 11 -5.29 -9.76 2.87
C LYS A 11 -5.79 -8.40 3.36
N ASN A 12 -6.68 -7.76 2.60
CA ASN A 12 -7.27 -6.47 2.98
C ASN A 12 -7.95 -6.52 4.37
N GLU A 13 -8.52 -7.65 4.76
CA GLU A 13 -9.18 -7.84 6.07
C GLU A 13 -8.21 -7.79 7.27
N GLU A 14 -6.90 -8.01 7.05
CA GLU A 14 -5.88 -8.10 8.10
C GLU A 14 -4.99 -6.85 8.19
N VAL A 15 -5.08 -5.94 7.20
CA VAL A 15 -4.24 -4.73 7.08
C VAL A 15 -4.30 -3.85 8.33
N GLU A 16 -5.50 -3.59 8.85
CA GLU A 16 -5.70 -2.78 10.05
C GLU A 16 -5.01 -3.37 11.28
N ALA A 17 -5.14 -4.69 11.47
CA ALA A 17 -4.53 -5.37 12.61
C ALA A 17 -3.00 -5.30 12.54
N ILE A 18 -2.42 -5.51 11.36
CA ILE A 18 -0.97 -5.46 11.16
C ILE A 18 -0.46 -4.02 11.30
N SER A 19 -1.15 -3.04 10.72
CA SER A 19 -0.81 -1.61 10.85
C SER A 19 -0.73 -1.18 12.31
N ASN A 20 -1.71 -1.57 13.13
CA ASN A 20 -1.71 -1.30 14.57
C ASN A 20 -0.50 -1.92 15.27
N ILE A 21 -0.16 -3.18 14.97
CA ILE A 21 1.03 -3.85 15.55
C ILE A 21 2.32 -3.10 15.16
N LEU A 22 2.46 -2.67 13.90
CA LEU A 22 3.65 -1.94 13.45
C LEU A 22 3.73 -0.56 14.12
N HIS A 23 2.61 0.12 14.26
CA HIS A 23 2.53 1.39 14.96
C HIS A 23 2.95 1.25 16.44
N GLU A 24 2.43 0.24 17.14
CA GLU A 24 2.83 -0.08 18.52
C GLU A 24 4.31 -0.47 18.65
N ALA A 25 4.88 -1.11 17.62
CA ALA A 25 6.29 -1.46 17.55
C ALA A 25 7.23 -0.25 17.32
N GLY A 26 6.69 0.96 17.16
CA GLY A 26 7.45 2.19 16.97
C GLY A 26 7.80 2.49 15.50
N ALA A 27 7.01 1.95 14.55
CA ALA A 27 7.08 2.37 13.15
C ALA A 27 6.92 3.89 13.02
N SER A 28 7.84 4.53 12.28
CA SER A 28 7.75 5.97 12.04
C SER A 28 6.74 6.35 10.96
N GLY A 29 6.27 5.38 10.18
CA GLY A 29 5.25 5.53 9.16
C GLY A 29 4.86 4.16 8.61
N VAL A 30 3.60 3.99 8.20
CA VAL A 30 3.10 2.77 7.57
C VAL A 30 2.47 3.18 6.25
N VAL A 31 2.93 2.61 5.14
CA VAL A 31 2.33 2.75 3.82
C VAL A 31 1.54 1.48 3.54
N ILE A 32 0.30 1.64 3.08
CA ILE A 32 -0.59 0.54 2.69
C ILE A 32 -0.89 0.71 1.21
N GLU A 33 -0.65 -0.33 0.43
CA GLU A 33 -0.89 -0.36 -1.02
C GLU A 33 -1.90 -1.48 -1.33
N ASP A 34 -3.01 -1.16 -2.00
CA ASP A 34 -4.03 -2.13 -2.40
C ASP A 34 -3.86 -2.53 -3.87
N SER A 35 -3.87 -3.84 -4.14
CA SER A 35 -3.85 -4.39 -5.49
C SER A 35 -5.02 -3.93 -6.37
N ALA A 36 -6.18 -3.65 -5.77
CA ALA A 36 -7.39 -3.20 -6.48
C ALA A 36 -7.32 -1.73 -6.94
N GLU A 37 -6.38 -0.94 -6.39
CA GLU A 37 -6.16 0.48 -6.74
C GLU A 37 -5.90 0.68 -8.24
N PHE A 38 -5.30 -0.32 -8.88
CA PHE A 38 -5.05 -0.31 -10.33
C PHE A 38 -6.36 -0.29 -11.14
N ALA A 39 -7.37 -1.05 -10.70
CA ALA A 39 -8.63 -1.23 -11.41
C ALA A 39 -9.65 -0.10 -11.17
N ASN A 40 -9.36 0.83 -10.25
CA ASN A 40 -10.24 1.95 -9.97
C ASN A 40 -10.41 2.84 -11.21
N ALA A 41 -11.66 3.01 -11.64
CA ALA A 41 -12.01 3.94 -12.70
C ALA A 41 -11.71 5.38 -12.24
N ARG A 42 -10.91 6.10 -13.02
CA ARG A 42 -10.60 7.52 -12.77
C ARG A 42 -11.31 8.35 -13.82
N GLU A 43 -12.15 9.29 -13.38
CA GLU A 43 -12.77 10.26 -14.28
C GLU A 43 -11.72 11.29 -14.70
N ASP A 44 -11.63 11.56 -16.00
CA ASP A 44 -10.82 12.67 -16.52
C ASP A 44 -11.60 13.96 -16.28
N GLN A 45 -11.32 14.60 -15.15
CA GLN A 45 -12.07 15.76 -14.67
C GLN A 45 -11.27 17.06 -14.85
N TYR A 46 -9.94 16.98 -14.83
CA TYR A 46 -9.04 18.13 -14.82
C TYR A 46 -7.88 18.00 -15.83
N GLY A 47 -7.94 17.04 -16.76
CA GLY A 47 -6.88 16.79 -17.74
C GLY A 47 -5.72 15.97 -17.18
N GLU A 48 -6.01 15.08 -16.23
CA GLU A 48 -5.03 14.22 -15.61
C GLU A 48 -4.42 13.21 -16.59
N ILE A 49 -3.09 13.06 -16.55
CA ILE A 49 -2.38 12.03 -17.30
C ILE A 49 -1.91 10.98 -16.31
N TYR A 50 -2.48 9.79 -16.38
CA TYR A 50 -2.10 8.65 -15.53
C TYR A 50 -1.11 7.73 -16.26
N ALA A 51 0.09 7.59 -15.71
CA ALA A 51 1.05 6.57 -16.14
C ALA A 51 0.85 5.31 -15.28
N LEU A 52 -0.11 4.46 -15.65
CA LEU A 52 -0.43 3.22 -14.93
C LEU A 52 0.36 2.05 -15.51
N ASN A 53 1.14 1.37 -14.67
CA ASN A 53 1.76 0.09 -14.99
C ASN A 53 1.34 -0.93 -13.92
N GLU A 54 0.84 -2.09 -14.35
CA GLU A 54 0.40 -3.17 -13.45
C GLU A 54 1.54 -3.67 -12.54
N GLU A 55 2.78 -3.60 -13.02
CA GLU A 55 3.96 -4.01 -12.24
C GLU A 55 4.25 -3.11 -11.04
N ASP A 56 3.71 -1.89 -11.01
CA ASP A 56 3.87 -0.96 -9.90
C ASP A 56 2.89 -1.25 -8.74
N PHE A 57 1.94 -2.17 -8.92
CA PHE A 57 0.95 -2.53 -7.91
C PHE A 57 1.22 -3.92 -7.32
N PRO A 58 0.88 -4.14 -6.04
CA PRO A 58 1.07 -5.44 -5.41
C PRO A 58 0.18 -6.51 -6.06
N LYS A 59 0.74 -7.71 -6.27
CA LYS A 59 0.01 -8.85 -6.88
C LYS A 59 -0.93 -9.56 -5.91
N MET A 60 -0.78 -9.30 -4.61
CA MET A 60 -1.65 -9.81 -3.55
C MET A 60 -2.36 -8.64 -2.87
N ALA A 61 -3.54 -8.93 -2.29
CA ALA A 61 -4.54 -7.98 -1.82
C ALA A 61 -3.97 -6.66 -1.26
N SER A 62 -3.05 -6.70 -0.29
CA SER A 62 -2.39 -5.50 0.21
C SER A 62 -0.91 -5.71 0.56
N LEU A 63 -0.13 -4.64 0.44
CA LEU A 63 1.27 -4.54 0.87
C LEU A 63 1.42 -3.47 1.95
N LEU A 64 2.07 -3.81 3.06
CA LEU A 64 2.46 -2.84 4.09
C LEU A 64 3.96 -2.55 4.01
N LYS A 65 4.35 -1.27 4.07
CA LYS A 65 5.74 -0.81 4.00
C LYS A 65 6.07 0.22 5.10
N LEU A 66 7.26 0.11 5.71
CA LEU A 66 7.78 0.98 6.78
C LEU A 66 8.99 1.81 6.33
#